data_AF-A0A6C0H1V1-F1
#
_entry.id   AF-A0A6C0H1V1-F1
#
_cell.length_a   1.000
_cell.length_b   1.000
_cell.length_c   1.000
_cell.angle_alpha   90.00
_cell.angle_beta   90.00
_cell.angle_gamma   90.00
#
_symmetry.space_group_name_H-M   'P 1'
#
loop_
_entity.id
_entity.type
_entity.pdbx_description
1 polymer ?
#
loop_
_entity_poly.entity_id
_entity_poly.type
_entity_poly.pdbx_seq_one_letter_code
_entity_poly.pdbx_strand_id
1 'polypeptide(L)'
;MKTYKLKPFLLSSSYKKGGKTLKKHKYNEKDYSSNDGMLTTIWGPSMWHYLHTMSFNYPVHPTCDDKKHYYDFVSNLKYVLPCGKCRKNLCKNFKKLPFRYKHMNSRATFSKYIYDLHEVVNNMLHKKSGLSYEDVRERYEHFRARCAKSLKKIAVKKEKGCTQSLYGEKAKCVLQIIPDNVKCDSLQIDDNCIKKELVFDENL
;
A
#
# COMPACT_ATOMS: atom_id res chain seq x y z
N MET A 1 -4.06 -17.04 7.52
CA MET A 1 -3.57 -15.67 7.80
C MET A 1 -2.33 -15.78 8.69
N LYS A 2 -1.12 -15.44 8.21
CA LYS A 2 0.06 -15.38 9.08
C LYS A 2 -0.10 -14.12 9.93
N THR A 3 -0.34 -14.27 11.22
CA THR A 3 -0.42 -13.16 12.17
C THR A 3 0.91 -12.41 12.16
N TYR A 4 0.87 -11.08 11.98
CA TYR A 4 2.05 -10.24 12.14
C TYR A 4 2.57 -10.43 13.58
N LYS A 5 3.76 -11.01 13.74
CA LYS A 5 4.43 -11.01 15.04
C LYS A 5 4.90 -9.58 15.29
N LEU A 6 4.08 -8.79 15.98
CA LEU A 6 4.51 -7.52 16.55
C LEU A 6 5.55 -7.85 17.63
N LYS A 7 6.80 -7.45 17.42
CA LYS A 7 7.75 -7.41 18.54
C LYS A 7 7.20 -6.41 19.56
N PRO A 8 7.21 -6.73 20.87
CA PRO A 8 6.85 -5.76 21.90
C PRO A 8 7.67 -4.49 21.70
N PHE A 9 7.00 -3.38 21.40
CA PHE A 9 7.65 -2.08 21.29
C PHE A 9 8.23 -1.76 22.66
N LEU A 10 9.49 -1.29 22.71
CA LEU A 10 10.21 -0.97 23.94
C LEU A 10 9.36 -0.04 24.81
N LEU A 11 8.76 -0.61 25.85
CA LEU A 11 8.09 0.13 26.90
C LEU A 11 9.18 0.89 27.64
N SER A 12 9.00 2.21 27.71
CA SER A 12 9.80 3.12 28.52
C SER A 12 9.97 2.56 29.93
N SER A 13 11.21 2.64 30.42
CA SER A 13 11.68 2.41 31.80
C SER A 13 10.63 1.89 32.79
N SER A 14 10.73 0.61 33.14
CA SER A 14 9.99 0.00 34.24
C SER A 14 10.52 0.51 35.57
N TYR A 15 9.64 1.03 36.44
CA TYR A 15 9.98 1.38 37.83
C TYR A 15 9.12 0.58 38.81
N LYS A 16 9.73 0.11 39.91
CA LYS A 16 9.05 -0.66 40.95
C LYS A 16 8.55 0.27 42.05
N LYS A 17 7.23 0.29 42.30
CA LYS A 17 6.64 0.89 43.50
C LYS A 17 5.69 -0.12 44.14
N GLY A 18 6.00 -0.55 45.37
CA GLY A 18 5.14 -1.48 46.12
C GLY A 18 4.93 -2.87 45.49
N GLY A 19 5.98 -3.49 44.92
CA GLY A 19 5.92 -4.86 44.41
C GLY A 19 5.21 -5.06 43.05
N LYS A 20 4.61 -4.01 42.47
CA LYS A 20 3.96 -4.07 41.14
C LYS A 20 4.78 -3.32 40.10
N THR A 21 5.05 -3.98 38.96
CA THR A 21 5.72 -3.37 37.81
C THR A 21 4.70 -2.54 37.02
N LEU A 22 4.79 -1.21 37.13
CA LEU A 22 3.97 -0.30 36.35
C LEU A 22 4.70 0.07 35.06
N LYS A 23 4.02 -0.10 33.92
CA LYS A 23 4.51 0.35 32.61
C LYS A 23 4.35 1.87 32.56
N LYS A 24 5.45 2.61 32.58
CA LYS A 24 5.42 4.05 32.37
C LYS A 24 5.29 4.29 30.87
N HIS A 25 4.20 4.89 30.42
CA HIS A 25 4.07 5.35 29.04
C HIS A 25 4.81 6.69 28.88
N LYS A 26 5.41 6.92 27.71
CA LYS A 26 6.13 8.17 27.40
C LYS A 26 5.19 9.38 27.30
N TYR A 27 3.97 9.14 26.84
CA TYR A 27 2.96 10.16 26.57
C TYR A 27 1.91 10.22 27.68
N ASN A 28 1.29 11.39 27.85
CA ASN A 28 0.22 11.64 28.81
C ASN A 28 -1.15 11.78 28.12
N GLU A 29 -2.22 11.92 28.91
CA GLU A 29 -3.60 11.99 28.38
C GLU A 29 -3.86 13.17 27.43
N LYS A 30 -3.18 14.31 27.64
CA LYS A 30 -3.29 15.47 26.75
C LYS A 30 -2.68 15.16 25.38
N ASP A 31 -1.56 14.41 25.36
CA ASP A 31 -0.93 13.98 24.11
C ASP A 31 -1.87 13.02 23.34
N TYR A 32 -2.51 12.09 24.03
CA TYR A 32 -3.48 11.15 23.43
C TYR A 32 -4.76 11.82 22.94
N SER A 33 -5.16 12.94 23.57
CA SER A 33 -6.33 13.74 23.19
C SER A 33 -6.01 14.83 22.16
N SER A 34 -4.77 14.90 21.66
CA SER A 34 -4.41 15.88 20.63
C SER A 34 -5.12 15.59 19.31
N ASN A 35 -5.48 16.66 18.59
CA ASN A 35 -6.01 16.59 17.21
C ASN A 35 -4.89 16.63 16.15
N ASP A 36 -3.63 16.49 16.55
CA ASP A 36 -2.49 16.49 15.64
C ASP A 36 -2.54 15.29 14.69
N GLY A 37 -2.14 15.55 13.43
CA GLY A 37 -2.05 14.50 12.43
C GLY A 37 -0.83 13.60 12.64
N MET A 38 -0.92 12.38 12.13
CA MET A 38 0.23 11.47 12.11
C MET A 38 1.26 11.93 11.07
N LEU A 39 2.55 11.76 11.38
CA LEU A 39 3.66 12.06 10.48
C LEU A 39 3.43 11.41 9.10
N THR A 40 3.43 12.23 8.05
CA THR A 40 3.14 11.80 6.67
C THR A 40 4.15 10.81 6.12
N THR A 41 5.39 10.82 6.63
CA THR A 41 6.44 9.86 6.31
C THR A 41 6.15 8.46 6.84
N ILE A 42 5.31 8.31 7.87
CA ILE A 42 4.97 7.01 8.47
C ILE A 42 3.85 6.30 7.70
N TRP A 43 2.79 7.02 7.32
CA TRP A 43 1.60 6.41 6.71
C TRP A 43 1.49 6.67 5.20
N GLY A 44 2.12 7.73 4.69
CA GLY A 44 2.00 8.16 3.29
C GLY A 44 2.46 7.09 2.29
N PRO A 45 3.69 6.56 2.41
CA PRO A 45 4.17 5.47 1.56
C PRO A 45 3.27 4.24 1.58
N SER A 46 2.82 3.80 2.76
CA SER A 46 1.93 2.65 2.90
C SER A 46 0.56 2.89 2.26
N MET A 47 0.01 4.10 2.39
CA MET A 47 -1.25 4.46 1.75
C MET A 47 -1.13 4.46 0.23
N TRP A 48 -0.06 5.03 -0.33
CA TRP A 48 0.18 4.98 -1.77
C TRP A 48 0.39 3.55 -2.27
N HIS A 49 1.14 2.74 -1.52
CA HIS A 49 1.30 1.33 -1.84
C HIS A 49 -0.05 0.59 -1.90
N TYR A 50 -0.92 0.83 -0.93
CA TYR A 50 -2.27 0.27 -0.95
C TYR A 50 -3.10 0.79 -2.12
N LEU A 51 -3.11 2.10 -2.39
CA LEU A 51 -3.88 2.69 -3.50
C LEU A 51 -3.45 2.12 -4.85
N HIS A 52 -2.15 2.00 -5.09
CA HIS A 52 -1.63 1.37 -6.30
C HIS A 52 -2.06 -0.10 -6.37
N THR A 53 -1.82 -0.89 -5.31
CA THR A 53 -2.23 -2.30 -5.25
C THR A 53 -3.72 -2.49 -5.52
N MET A 54 -4.57 -1.69 -4.87
CA MET A 54 -6.02 -1.68 -5.04
C MET A 54 -6.38 -1.36 -6.49
N SER A 55 -5.74 -0.37 -7.09
CA SER A 55 -6.02 0.06 -8.46
C SER A 55 -5.60 -0.97 -9.51
N PHE A 56 -4.44 -1.60 -9.36
CA PHE A 56 -3.99 -2.69 -10.24
C PHE A 56 -4.76 -4.01 -9.99
N ASN A 57 -5.49 -4.12 -8.88
CA ASN A 57 -6.39 -5.25 -8.63
C ASN A 57 -7.86 -4.97 -9.03
N TYR A 58 -8.22 -3.73 -9.37
CA TYR A 58 -9.56 -3.37 -9.83
C TYR A 58 -10.01 -4.26 -11.02
N PRO A 59 -11.30 -4.61 -11.17
CA PRO A 59 -11.73 -5.50 -12.24
C PRO A 59 -11.42 -4.95 -13.64
N VAL A 60 -11.12 -5.83 -14.59
CA VAL A 60 -10.97 -5.44 -16.01
C VAL A 60 -12.31 -4.95 -16.56
N HIS A 61 -13.38 -5.65 -16.20
CA HIS A 61 -14.77 -5.35 -16.55
C HIS A 61 -15.58 -5.13 -15.25
N PRO A 62 -15.52 -3.93 -14.65
CA PRO A 62 -16.16 -3.64 -13.38
C PRO A 62 -17.68 -3.50 -13.52
N THR A 63 -18.40 -4.01 -12.52
CA THR A 63 -19.83 -3.80 -12.34
C THR A 63 -20.13 -2.35 -11.91
N CYS A 64 -21.41 -1.96 -11.89
CA CYS A 64 -21.81 -0.66 -11.37
C CYS A 64 -21.44 -0.48 -9.88
N ASP A 65 -21.57 -1.53 -9.09
CA ASP A 65 -21.23 -1.50 -7.67
C ASP A 65 -19.71 -1.40 -7.46
N ASP A 66 -18.91 -2.13 -8.24
CA ASP A 66 -17.44 -1.98 -8.23
C ASP A 66 -17.03 -0.52 -8.48
N LYS A 67 -17.61 0.10 -9.52
CA LYS A 67 -17.34 1.50 -9.86
C LYS A 67 -17.69 2.41 -8.69
N LYS A 68 -18.86 2.23 -8.08
CA LYS A 68 -19.32 3.04 -6.96
C LYS A 68 -18.42 2.89 -5.74
N HIS A 69 -18.12 1.67 -5.31
CA HIS A 69 -17.34 1.41 -4.10
C HIS A 69 -15.92 1.99 -4.19
N TYR A 70 -15.24 1.79 -5.31
CA TYR A 70 -13.89 2.32 -5.49
C TYR A 70 -13.89 3.83 -5.69
N TYR A 71 -14.90 4.38 -6.38
CA TYR A 71 -15.05 5.82 -6.53
C TYR A 71 -15.25 6.51 -5.18
N ASP A 72 -16.17 5.99 -4.36
CA ASP A 72 -16.47 6.51 -3.03
C ASP A 72 -15.24 6.41 -2.13
N PHE A 73 -14.52 5.28 -2.15
CA PHE A 73 -13.30 5.09 -1.37
C PHE A 73 -12.27 6.20 -1.63
N VAL A 74 -11.92 6.44 -2.90
CA VAL A 74 -10.91 7.44 -3.28
C VAL A 74 -11.42 8.86 -3.03
N SER A 75 -12.70 9.12 -3.33
CA SER A 75 -13.33 10.43 -3.12
C SER A 75 -13.38 10.82 -1.63
N ASN A 76 -13.55 9.83 -0.75
CA ASN A 76 -13.67 10.04 0.69
C ASN A 76 -12.32 10.23 1.39
N LEU A 77 -11.18 9.97 0.73
CA LEU A 77 -9.86 10.24 1.30
C LEU A 77 -9.71 11.69 1.74
N LYS A 78 -10.36 12.64 1.06
CA LYS A 78 -10.34 14.06 1.44
C LYS A 78 -10.93 14.33 2.84
N TYR A 79 -11.62 13.37 3.44
CA TYR A 79 -12.17 13.47 4.80
C TYR A 79 -11.36 12.70 5.84
N VAL A 80 -10.71 11.60 5.46
CA VAL A 80 -10.15 10.64 6.42
C VAL A 80 -8.62 10.58 6.46
N LEU A 81 -7.90 11.24 5.54
CA LEU A 81 -6.42 11.28 5.62
C LEU A 81 -5.99 11.86 6.98
N PRO A 82 -5.03 11.27 7.69
CA PRO A 82 -4.62 11.65 9.05
C PRO A 82 -3.71 12.89 9.06
N CYS A 83 -4.05 13.88 8.23
CA CYS A 83 -3.32 15.14 8.03
C CYS A 83 -4.29 16.17 7.44
N GLY A 84 -4.61 17.22 8.20
CA GLY A 84 -5.58 18.25 7.78
C GLY A 84 -5.17 19.01 6.51
N LYS A 85 -3.88 19.33 6.35
CA LYS A 85 -3.35 19.97 5.14
C LYS A 85 -3.46 19.05 3.92
N CYS A 86 -3.19 17.76 4.10
CA CYS A 86 -3.27 16.75 3.05
C CYS A 86 -4.71 16.62 2.54
N ARG A 87 -5.71 16.62 3.43
CA ARG A 87 -7.14 16.66 3.09
C ARG A 87 -7.50 17.87 2.22
N LYS A 88 -7.09 19.07 2.65
CA LYS A 88 -7.32 20.33 1.90
C LYS A 88 -6.63 20.30 0.53
N ASN A 89 -5.41 19.78 0.45
CA ASN A 89 -4.66 19.67 -0.80
C ASN A 89 -5.28 18.65 -1.74
N LEU A 90 -5.80 17.52 -1.24
CA LEU A 90 -6.48 16.54 -2.07
C LEU A 90 -7.73 17.13 -2.74
N CYS A 91 -8.50 17.98 -2.04
CA CYS A 91 -9.59 18.73 -2.67
C CYS A 91 -9.11 19.60 -3.84
N LYS A 92 -7.95 20.25 -3.72
CA LYS A 92 -7.35 21.05 -4.81
C LYS A 92 -6.85 20.15 -5.95
N ASN A 93 -6.25 19.01 -5.62
CA ASN A 93 -5.78 18.04 -6.60
C ASN A 93 -6.95 17.46 -7.41
N PHE A 94 -8.10 17.18 -6.78
CA PHE A 94 -9.31 16.78 -7.49
C PHE A 94 -9.91 17.91 -8.35
N LYS A 95 -9.62 19.18 -8.08
CA LYS A 95 -10.00 20.26 -9.02
C LYS A 95 -9.06 20.30 -10.23
N LYS A 96 -7.75 20.11 -10.01
CA LYS A 96 -6.73 20.08 -11.07
C LYS A 96 -6.82 18.82 -11.95
N LEU A 97 -7.09 17.67 -11.35
CA LEU A 97 -7.24 16.37 -11.97
C LEU A 97 -8.60 15.77 -11.56
N PRO A 98 -9.72 16.19 -12.19
CA PRO A 98 -11.06 15.76 -11.81
C PRO A 98 -11.24 14.25 -11.78
N PHE A 99 -11.56 13.68 -10.61
CA PHE A 99 -11.94 12.27 -10.52
C PHE A 99 -13.38 12.10 -11.02
N ARG A 100 -13.58 11.26 -12.04
CA ARG A 100 -14.87 11.09 -12.72
C ARG A 100 -15.11 9.61 -13.02
N TYR A 101 -16.36 9.24 -13.26
CA TYR A 101 -16.75 7.87 -13.59
C TYR A 101 -16.04 7.26 -14.80
N LYS A 102 -15.56 8.08 -15.76
CA LYS A 102 -14.74 7.60 -16.88
C LYS A 102 -13.44 6.90 -16.43
N HIS A 103 -12.91 7.26 -15.27
CA HIS A 103 -11.73 6.62 -14.70
C HIS A 103 -12.06 5.25 -14.09
N MET A 104 -13.34 4.95 -13.87
CA MET A 104 -13.80 3.68 -13.32
C MET A 104 -14.15 2.65 -14.41
N ASN A 105 -13.88 2.93 -15.69
CA ASN A 105 -14.29 2.09 -16.82
C ASN A 105 -13.59 0.73 -16.84
N SER A 106 -12.33 0.67 -16.44
CA SER A 106 -11.55 -0.57 -16.36
C SER A 106 -10.42 -0.42 -15.35
N ARG A 107 -9.74 -1.54 -15.05
CA ARG A 107 -8.46 -1.54 -14.35
C ARG A 107 -7.51 -0.48 -14.87
N ALA A 108 -7.28 -0.44 -16.18
CA ALA A 108 -6.32 0.45 -16.81
C ALA A 108 -6.67 1.93 -16.60
N THR A 109 -7.94 2.31 -16.74
CA THR A 109 -8.34 3.71 -16.52
C THR A 109 -8.22 4.13 -15.07
N PHE A 110 -8.49 3.21 -14.14
CA PHE A 110 -8.47 3.51 -12.71
C PHE A 110 -7.03 3.55 -12.17
N SER A 111 -6.20 2.56 -12.49
CA SER A 111 -4.78 2.56 -12.11
C SER A 111 -4.02 3.74 -12.71
N LYS A 112 -4.32 4.12 -13.96
CA LYS A 112 -3.73 5.32 -14.57
C LYS A 112 -4.10 6.58 -13.80
N TYR A 113 -5.36 6.72 -13.37
CA TYR A 113 -5.79 7.87 -12.58
C TYR A 113 -5.05 7.94 -11.22
N ILE A 114 -4.90 6.81 -10.53
CA ILE A 114 -4.17 6.77 -9.24
C ILE A 114 -2.70 7.13 -9.44
N TYR A 115 -2.06 6.66 -10.52
CA TYR A 115 -0.72 7.08 -10.91
C TYR A 115 -0.65 8.60 -11.17
N ASP A 116 -1.53 9.14 -11.99
CA ASP A 116 -1.53 10.58 -12.32
C ASP A 116 -1.77 11.46 -11.08
N LEU A 117 -2.65 11.01 -10.18
CA LEU A 117 -2.86 11.68 -8.91
C LEU A 117 -1.61 11.68 -8.03
N HIS A 118 -0.88 10.56 -8.00
CA HIS A 118 0.38 10.45 -7.27
C HIS A 118 1.43 11.41 -7.83
N GLU A 119 1.54 11.52 -9.16
CA GLU A 119 2.46 12.44 -9.82
C GLU A 119 2.06 13.91 -9.61
N VAL A 120 0.77 14.24 -9.55
CA VAL A 120 0.31 15.59 -9.15
C VAL A 120 0.79 15.93 -7.74
N VAL A 121 0.71 14.98 -6.80
CA VAL A 121 1.18 15.17 -5.42
C VAL A 121 2.71 15.26 -5.36
N ASN A 122 3.43 14.43 -6.11
CA ASN A 122 4.89 14.49 -6.19
C ASN A 122 5.35 15.87 -6.69
N ASN A 123 4.77 16.37 -7.78
CA ASN A 123 5.06 17.70 -8.30
C ASN A 123 4.77 18.81 -7.29
N MET A 124 3.65 18.74 -6.56
CA MET A 124 3.30 19.69 -5.49
C MET A 124 4.34 19.70 -4.35
N LEU A 125 5.00 18.57 -4.10
CA LEU A 125 6.02 18.41 -3.07
C LEU A 125 7.45 18.54 -3.61
N HIS A 126 7.61 18.96 -4.87
CA HIS A 126 8.90 19.04 -5.57
C HIS A 126 9.68 17.72 -5.60
N LYS A 127 8.95 16.60 -5.66
CA LYS A 127 9.48 15.25 -5.81
C LYS A 127 9.34 14.78 -7.26
N LYS A 128 10.24 13.91 -7.69
CA LYS A 128 10.17 13.22 -8.99
C LYS A 128 10.18 11.72 -8.73
N SER A 129 9.24 10.99 -9.32
CA SER A 129 9.24 9.52 -9.29
C SER A 129 10.30 8.95 -10.24
N GLY A 130 10.44 9.57 -11.42
CA GLY A 130 11.29 9.07 -12.51
C GLY A 130 10.72 7.83 -13.20
N LEU A 131 9.46 7.47 -12.95
CA LEU A 131 8.84 6.23 -13.44
C LEU A 131 7.64 6.54 -14.34
N SER A 132 7.55 5.84 -15.47
CA SER A 132 6.36 5.83 -16.31
C SER A 132 5.21 5.05 -15.66
N TYR A 133 4.01 5.16 -16.21
CA TYR A 133 2.89 4.35 -15.77
C TYR A 133 3.15 2.86 -16.01
N GLU A 134 3.83 2.54 -17.11
CA GLU A 134 4.21 1.19 -17.53
C GLU A 134 5.18 0.56 -16.51
N ASP A 135 6.18 1.32 -16.05
CA ASP A 135 7.13 0.85 -15.02
C ASP A 135 6.42 0.53 -13.71
N VAL A 136 5.48 1.39 -13.30
CA VAL A 136 4.70 1.18 -12.08
C VAL A 136 3.76 -0.01 -12.26
N ARG A 137 3.12 -0.17 -13.42
CA ARG A 137 2.27 -1.32 -13.73
C ARG A 137 3.07 -2.61 -13.62
N GLU A 138 4.21 -2.71 -14.31
CA GLU A 138 5.05 -3.91 -14.32
C GLU A 138 5.48 -4.29 -12.90
N ARG A 139 5.94 -3.29 -12.13
CA ARG A 139 6.31 -3.45 -10.72
C ARG A 139 5.21 -4.13 -9.90
N TYR A 140 3.96 -3.67 -10.00
CA TYR A 140 2.85 -4.23 -9.23
C TYR A 140 2.35 -5.56 -9.80
N GLU A 141 2.53 -5.83 -11.09
CA GLU A 141 2.18 -7.11 -11.70
C GLU A 141 3.05 -8.28 -11.19
N HIS A 142 4.30 -8.03 -10.81
CA HIS A 142 5.13 -9.05 -10.15
C HIS A 142 4.49 -9.60 -8.85
N PHE A 143 3.68 -8.78 -8.16
CA PHE A 143 2.98 -9.16 -6.94
C PHE A 143 1.63 -9.87 -7.18
N ARG A 144 1.17 -9.97 -8.43
CA ARG A 144 -0.12 -10.60 -8.72
C ARG A 144 -0.09 -12.07 -8.31
N ALA A 145 -0.98 -12.43 -7.39
CA ALA A 145 -1.22 -13.83 -7.05
C ALA A 145 -1.75 -14.55 -8.30
N ARG A 146 -1.07 -15.61 -8.71
CA ARG A 146 -1.55 -16.48 -9.79
C ARG A 146 -1.80 -17.83 -9.16
N CYS A 147 -3.08 -18.21 -9.05
CA CYS A 147 -3.43 -19.56 -8.63
C CYS A 147 -2.87 -20.52 -9.67
N ALA A 148 -1.86 -21.32 -9.31
CA ALA A 148 -1.51 -22.49 -10.10
C ALA A 148 -2.78 -23.34 -10.21
N LYS A 149 -3.24 -23.65 -11.42
CA LYS A 149 -4.34 -24.60 -11.64
C LYS A 149 -3.84 -25.99 -11.19
N SER A 150 -3.91 -26.24 -9.89
CA SER A 150 -3.67 -27.57 -9.33
C SER A 150 -4.81 -28.47 -9.81
N LEU A 151 -4.48 -29.44 -10.66
CA LEU A 151 -5.37 -30.50 -11.13
C LEU A 151 -5.73 -31.54 -10.04
N LYS A 152 -5.65 -31.22 -8.74
CA LYS A 152 -6.09 -32.16 -7.69
C LYS A 152 -6.92 -31.46 -6.62
N LYS A 153 -8.25 -31.65 -6.73
CA LYS A 153 -9.22 -31.49 -5.64
C LYS A 153 -8.96 -32.58 -4.59
N ILE A 154 -8.43 -32.21 -3.43
CA ILE A 154 -8.86 -32.78 -2.14
C ILE A 154 -8.95 -31.63 -1.14
N ALA A 155 -10.15 -31.48 -0.58
CA ALA A 155 -10.55 -30.38 0.27
C ALA A 155 -9.92 -30.50 1.66
N VAL A 156 -9.31 -29.42 2.14
CA VAL A 156 -9.15 -29.14 3.57
C VAL A 156 -9.68 -27.72 3.79
N LYS A 157 -10.70 -27.59 4.66
CA LYS A 157 -11.35 -26.33 5.08
C LYS A 157 -10.41 -25.46 5.92
N LYS A 158 -9.35 -24.92 5.31
CA LYS A 158 -8.58 -23.78 5.85
C LYS A 158 -8.41 -22.78 4.73
N GLU A 159 -8.75 -21.52 4.98
CA GLU A 159 -8.51 -20.46 4.00
C GLU A 159 -7.02 -20.37 3.66
N LYS A 160 -6.67 -20.83 2.46
CA LYS A 160 -5.35 -20.64 1.88
C LYS A 160 -5.34 -19.20 1.36
N GLY A 161 -4.91 -18.25 2.19
CA GLY A 161 -4.71 -16.87 1.73
C GLY A 161 -3.89 -16.85 0.44
N CYS A 162 -4.24 -15.95 -0.49
CA CYS A 162 -3.71 -15.87 -1.86
C CYS A 162 -2.20 -15.57 -1.93
N THR A 163 -1.37 -16.55 -1.57
CA THR A 163 0.10 -16.44 -1.42
C THR A 163 0.86 -17.39 -2.35
N GLN A 164 0.19 -17.97 -3.35
CA GLN A 164 0.81 -18.87 -4.33
C GLN A 164 1.29 -18.06 -5.55
N SER A 165 2.58 -18.18 -5.89
CA SER A 165 3.19 -17.66 -7.11
C SER A 165 3.28 -18.76 -8.17
N LEU A 166 3.14 -18.39 -9.45
CA LEU A 166 3.78 -19.11 -10.56
C LEU A 166 5.28 -18.79 -10.51
N TYR A 167 6.12 -19.82 -10.48
CA TYR A 167 7.60 -19.86 -10.51
C TYR A 167 8.33 -18.65 -9.87
N GLY A 168 9.08 -18.90 -8.79
CA GLY A 168 9.85 -17.89 -8.03
C GLY A 168 9.50 -17.85 -6.54
N GLU A 169 10.36 -17.22 -5.74
CA GLU A 169 10.21 -17.11 -4.29
C GLU A 169 8.92 -16.36 -3.89
N LYS A 170 8.38 -16.69 -2.71
CA LYS A 170 7.19 -16.01 -2.19
C LYS A 170 7.56 -14.62 -1.69
N ALA A 171 7.08 -13.58 -2.37
CA ALA A 171 7.19 -12.21 -1.88
C ALA A 171 6.34 -11.99 -0.62
N LYS A 172 6.88 -11.21 0.32
CA LYS A 172 6.16 -10.67 1.49
C LYS A 172 6.47 -9.19 1.63
N CYS A 173 5.47 -8.37 1.95
CA CYS A 173 5.67 -6.97 2.27
C CYS A 173 6.10 -6.83 3.75
N VAL A 174 7.15 -6.05 4.01
CA VAL A 174 7.60 -5.65 5.35
C VAL A 174 7.54 -4.14 5.41
N LEU A 175 6.85 -3.59 6.41
CA LEU A 175 6.88 -2.16 6.69
C LEU A 175 8.03 -1.86 7.66
N GLN A 176 8.92 -0.98 7.27
CA GLN A 176 10.10 -0.59 8.06
C GLN A 176 10.04 0.90 8.38
N ILE A 177 10.25 1.26 9.64
CA ILE A 177 10.41 2.65 10.08
C ILE A 177 11.90 2.86 10.35
N ILE A 178 12.50 3.82 9.64
CA ILE A 178 13.91 4.18 9.74
C ILE A 178 14.07 5.68 10.07
N PRO A 179 15.22 6.11 10.60
CA PRO A 179 15.52 7.53 10.77
C PRO A 179 15.48 8.31 9.45
N ASP A 180 14.96 9.54 9.49
CA ASP A 180 14.74 10.39 8.29
C ASP A 180 16.04 10.81 7.58
N ASN A 181 17.18 10.73 8.26
CA ASN A 181 18.49 11.02 7.65
C ASN A 181 19.02 9.87 6.77
N VAL A 182 18.41 8.68 6.83
CA VAL A 182 18.79 7.55 5.98
C VAL A 182 18.14 7.71 4.61
N LYS A 183 18.96 7.91 3.58
CA LYS A 183 18.47 7.98 2.19
C LYS A 183 18.12 6.58 1.69
N CYS A 184 16.85 6.33 1.43
CA CYS A 184 16.38 5.10 0.79
C CYS A 184 15.09 5.32 -0.01
N ASP A 185 14.77 4.36 -0.86
CA ASP A 185 13.47 4.34 -1.54
C ASP A 185 12.34 3.98 -0.58
N SER A 186 11.14 4.51 -0.85
CA SER A 186 9.95 4.24 -0.04
C SER A 186 9.40 2.81 -0.22
N LEU A 187 9.73 2.16 -1.34
CA LEU A 187 9.36 0.77 -1.63
C LEU A 187 10.59 0.05 -2.16
N GLN A 188 11.14 -0.83 -1.32
CA GLN A 188 12.26 -1.69 -1.67
C GLN A 188 11.71 -3.07 -2.05
N ILE A 189 12.14 -3.58 -3.21
CA ILE A 189 11.74 -4.88 -3.73
C ILE A 189 13.03 -5.69 -3.88
N ASP A 190 13.07 -6.87 -3.27
CA ASP A 190 14.17 -7.79 -3.43
C ASP A 190 14.17 -8.33 -4.88
N ASP A 191 15.33 -8.34 -5.55
CA ASP A 191 15.46 -8.78 -6.93
C ASP A 191 14.97 -10.22 -7.14
N ASN A 192 15.02 -11.07 -6.10
CA ASN A 192 14.50 -12.44 -6.15
C ASN A 192 12.96 -12.49 -6.21
N CYS A 193 12.29 -11.39 -5.86
CA CYS A 193 10.84 -11.24 -6.01
C CYS A 193 10.42 -10.74 -7.39
N ILE A 194 11.37 -10.31 -8.24
CA ILE A 194 11.12 -9.91 -9.62
C ILE A 194 11.13 -11.17 -10.48
N LYS A 195 10.01 -11.45 -11.15
CA LYS A 195 9.88 -12.64 -11.99
C LYS A 195 10.60 -12.40 -13.31
N LYS A 196 11.52 -13.30 -13.65
CA LYS A 196 12.21 -13.33 -14.95
C LYS A 196 11.46 -14.28 -15.89
N GLU A 197 11.42 -13.96 -17.18
CA GLU A 197 10.94 -14.91 -18.19
C GLU A 197 11.87 -16.12 -18.25
N LEU A 198 11.31 -17.32 -18.34
CA LEU A 198 12.06 -18.51 -18.70
C LEU A 198 12.28 -18.44 -20.20
N VAL A 199 13.47 -17.98 -20.63
CA VAL A 199 13.92 -18.18 -22.00
C VAL A 199 14.19 -19.67 -22.13
N PHE A 200 13.32 -20.39 -22.84
CA PHE A 200 13.63 -21.72 -23.32
C PHE A 200 14.51 -21.52 -24.55
N ASP A 201 15.80 -21.86 -24.45
CA ASP A 201 16.65 -22.01 -25.63
C ASP A 201 16.08 -23.16 -26.47
N GLU A 202 15.49 -22.85 -27.62
CA GLU A 202 15.03 -23.85 -28.61
C GLU A 202 16.20 -24.44 -29.43
N ASN A 203 17.43 -24.37 -28.94
CA ASN A 203 18.65 -24.86 -29.62
C ASN A 203 19.46 -25.87 -28.79
N LEU A 204 18.81 -26.91 -28.26
CA LEU A 204 19.46 -28.07 -27.65
C LEU A 204 18.80 -29.38 -28.09
#